data_AF-A0A3B9C516-F1
#
_entry.id   AF-A0A3B9C516-F1
#
_cell.length_a   1.000
_cell.length_b   1.000
_cell.length_c   1.000
_cell.angle_alpha   90.00
_cell.angle_beta   90.00
_cell.angle_gamma   90.00
#
_symmetry.space_group_name_H-M   'P 1'
#
loop_
_entity.id
_entity.type
_entity.pdbx_description
1 polymer ?
#
loop_
_entity_poly.entity_id
_entity_poly.type
_entity_poly.pdbx_seq_one_letter_code
_entity_poly.pdbx_strand_id
1 'polypeptide(L)'
;MTEAYFKPFRDQIIGIEQTFPTPYGQKKMIYADWVASGRLYKPIEEMMQKHIAPFCANTHTETSMTGMLMTRAYHEAKNYIKQEVNASSEDILIFSGSGMTDSVNKLQRIMGLRIPENSKNYLQGTHCFADHLRPIVFVTHLEHHSNHTSWL
;
A
#
# COMPACT_ATOMS: atom_id res chain seq x y z
N MET A 1 22.42 7.46 -16.79
CA MET A 1 22.30 7.99 -15.40
C MET A 1 23.52 7.55 -14.62
N THR A 2 24.20 8.45 -13.92
CA THR A 2 25.52 8.19 -13.32
C THR A 2 25.42 7.85 -11.83
N GLU A 3 26.36 7.07 -11.31
CA GLU A 3 26.47 6.71 -9.89
C GLU A 3 26.46 7.93 -8.96
N ALA A 4 27.08 9.03 -9.39
CA ALA A 4 27.12 10.29 -8.66
C ALA A 4 25.73 10.90 -8.40
N TYR A 5 24.79 10.75 -9.34
CA TYR A 5 23.42 11.26 -9.19
C TYR A 5 22.67 10.55 -8.06
N PHE A 6 22.83 9.23 -7.94
CA PHE A 6 22.12 8.43 -6.95
C PHE A 6 22.82 8.35 -5.59
N LYS A 7 24.09 8.75 -5.51
CA LYS A 7 24.88 8.71 -4.27
C LYS A 7 24.18 9.38 -3.08
N PRO A 8 23.61 10.61 -3.19
CA PRO A 8 22.94 11.25 -2.06
C PRO A 8 21.75 10.44 -1.52
N PHE A 9 21.00 9.76 -2.40
CA PHE A 9 19.88 8.90 -1.99
C PHE A 9 20.39 7.58 -1.41
N ARG A 10 21.40 6.98 -2.03
CA ARG A 10 22.01 5.73 -1.55
C ARG A 10 22.52 5.87 -0.11
N ASP A 11 23.18 6.99 0.18
CA ASP A 11 23.76 7.25 1.50
C ASP A 11 22.70 7.45 2.61
N GLN A 12 21.43 7.67 2.24
CA GLN A 12 20.29 7.84 3.14
C GLN A 12 19.49 6.54 3.37
N ILE A 13 19.83 5.45 2.69
CA ILE A 13 19.21 4.14 2.90
C ILE A 13 19.67 3.58 4.26
N ILE A 14 18.72 3.25 5.13
CA ILE A 14 19.04 2.65 6.43
C ILE A 14 19.65 1.25 6.20
N GLY A 15 20.82 1.00 6.81
CA GLY A 15 21.53 -0.28 6.71
C GLY A 15 22.28 -0.49 5.39
N ILE A 16 22.54 0.55 4.58
CA ILE A 16 23.27 0.43 3.30
C ILE A 16 24.72 -0.07 3.46
N GLU A 17 25.34 0.20 4.61
CA GLU A 17 26.69 -0.26 4.98
C GLU A 17 26.67 -1.47 5.93
N GLN A 18 25.50 -2.10 6.12
CA GLN A 18 25.35 -3.24 7.02
C GLN A 18 26.24 -4.41 6.59
N THR A 19 26.88 -5.04 7.56
CA THR A 19 27.69 -6.24 7.39
C THR A 19 27.09 -7.42 8.15
N PHE A 20 27.48 -8.64 7.78
CA PHE A 20 27.08 -9.86 8.48
C PHE A 20 28.23 -10.89 8.48
N PRO A 21 28.28 -11.78 9.50
CA PRO A 21 29.30 -12.82 9.57
C PRO A 21 29.08 -13.89 8.52
N THR A 22 30.18 -14.37 7.96
CA THR A 22 30.22 -15.52 7.05
C THR A 22 31.37 -16.44 7.44
N PRO A 23 31.40 -17.70 6.96
CA PRO A 23 32.57 -18.58 7.13
C PRO A 23 33.89 -18.00 6.62
N TYR A 24 33.84 -16.95 5.77
CA TYR A 24 34.99 -16.27 5.19
C TYR A 24 35.22 -14.87 5.80
N GLY A 25 34.75 -14.67 7.05
CA GLY A 25 34.83 -13.41 7.79
C GLY A 25 33.62 -12.49 7.61
N GLN A 26 33.71 -11.26 8.11
CA GLN A 26 32.67 -10.25 7.92
C GLN A 26 32.56 -9.85 6.44
N LYS A 27 31.34 -9.85 5.90
CA LYS A 27 31.05 -9.39 4.55
C LYS A 27 30.02 -8.26 4.56
N LYS A 28 30.17 -7.32 3.63
CA LYS A 28 29.18 -6.28 3.39
C LYS A 28 27.95 -6.89 2.71
N MET A 29 26.78 -6.56 3.21
CA MET A 29 25.52 -6.96 2.60
C MET A 29 25.28 -6.17 1.31
N ILE A 30 25.08 -6.89 0.21
CA ILE A 30 24.61 -6.33 -1.05
C ILE A 30 23.14 -6.65 -1.16
N TYR A 31 22.30 -5.61 -1.20
CA TYR A 31 20.86 -5.77 -1.35
C TYR A 31 20.44 -5.45 -2.78
N ALA A 32 19.98 -6.49 -3.48
CA ALA A 32 19.59 -6.43 -4.88
C ALA A 32 18.13 -6.90 -5.09
N ASP A 33 17.31 -6.87 -4.03
CA ASP A 33 15.93 -7.39 -4.02
C ASP A 33 14.87 -6.28 -3.86
N TRP A 34 15.15 -5.12 -4.46
CA TRP A 34 14.34 -3.90 -4.33
C TRP A 34 12.93 -4.02 -4.93
N VAL A 35 12.73 -4.97 -5.84
CA VAL A 35 11.41 -5.25 -6.44
C VAL A 35 10.51 -5.98 -5.44
N ALA A 36 11.07 -6.83 -4.59
CA ALA A 36 10.29 -7.53 -3.57
C ALA A 36 9.94 -6.60 -2.40
N SER A 37 10.92 -5.84 -1.90
CA SER A 37 10.67 -4.84 -0.86
C SER A 37 11.74 -3.74 -0.84
N GLY A 38 11.32 -2.53 -0.49
CA GLY A 38 12.24 -1.43 -0.22
C GLY A 38 12.86 -1.52 1.17
N ARG A 39 14.05 -0.93 1.34
CA ARG A 39 14.58 -0.61 2.67
C ARG A 39 14.04 0.71 3.17
N LEU A 40 14.03 0.87 4.49
CA LEU A 40 13.69 2.14 5.13
C LEU A 40 14.63 3.26 4.66
N TYR A 41 14.06 4.44 4.46
CA TYR A 41 14.76 5.61 3.96
C TYR A 41 14.80 6.68 5.05
N LYS A 42 16.02 7.03 5.50
CA LYS A 42 16.24 7.84 6.69
C LYS A 42 15.45 9.17 6.70
N PRO A 43 15.39 9.96 5.61
CA PRO A 43 14.58 11.18 5.58
C PRO A 43 13.09 10.96 5.86
N ILE A 44 12.51 9.85 5.37
CA ILE A 44 11.10 9.51 5.64
C ILE A 44 10.93 9.14 7.11
N GLU A 45 11.79 8.28 7.64
CA GLU A 45 11.72 7.87 9.05
C GLU A 45 11.90 9.06 10.01
N GLU A 46 12.82 9.97 9.71
CA GLU A 46 13.01 11.18 10.50
C GLU A 46 11.81 12.13 10.40
N MET A 47 11.20 12.27 9.23
CA MET A 47 9.97 13.05 9.06
C MET A 47 8.84 12.46 9.91
N MET A 48 8.64 11.15 9.83
CA MET A 48 7.63 10.45 10.61
C MET A 48 7.88 10.60 12.11
N GLN A 49 9.11 10.37 12.57
CA GLN A 49 9.46 10.39 13.99
C GLN A 49 9.42 11.79 14.60
N LYS A 50 9.95 12.80 13.89
CA LYS A 50 10.17 14.14 14.45
C LYS A 50 9.02 15.11 14.19
N HIS A 51 8.25 14.91 13.12
CA HIS A 51 7.26 15.89 12.67
C HIS A 51 5.83 15.35 12.61
N ILE A 52 5.63 14.06 12.35
CA ILE A 52 4.27 13.48 12.29
C ILE A 52 3.87 12.85 13.62
N ALA A 53 4.67 11.92 14.14
CA ALA A 53 4.37 11.16 15.34
C ALA A 53 4.06 12.02 16.58
N PRO A 54 4.74 13.15 16.84
CA PRO A 54 4.43 14.00 18.00
C PRO A 54 3.03 14.63 17.97
N PHE A 55 2.43 14.77 16.79
CA PHE A 55 1.08 15.32 16.61
C PHE A 55 0.03 14.24 16.31
N CYS A 56 0.41 12.96 16.34
CA CYS A 56 -0.47 11.85 16.00
C CYS A 56 -1.73 11.88 16.89
N ALA A 57 -2.88 12.02 16.24
CA ALA A 57 -4.19 12.09 16.85
C ALA A 57 -5.22 11.60 15.84
N ASN A 58 -6.43 11.32 16.34
CA ASN A 58 -7.52 10.89 15.49
C ASN A 58 -7.90 11.99 14.47
N THR A 59 -8.04 11.62 13.20
CA THR A 59 -8.28 12.52 12.05
C THR A 59 -9.75 12.92 11.89
N HIS A 60 -10.55 12.81 12.96
CA HIS A 60 -11.98 13.08 12.96
C HIS A 60 -12.38 14.17 13.96
N THR A 61 -11.40 14.89 14.50
CA THR A 61 -11.61 15.99 15.44
C THR A 61 -10.73 17.16 15.06
N GLU A 62 -11.31 18.32 14.79
CA GLU A 62 -10.56 19.57 14.55
C GLU A 62 -10.50 20.48 15.79
N THR A 63 -11.01 19.99 16.93
CA THR A 63 -11.11 20.75 18.17
C THR A 63 -9.77 20.88 18.91
N SER A 64 -8.79 20.05 18.59
CA SER A 64 -7.42 20.14 19.11
C SER A 64 -6.44 20.44 17.98
N MET A 65 -5.32 21.08 18.34
CA MET A 65 -4.22 21.34 17.41
C MET A 65 -3.72 20.04 16.75
N THR A 66 -3.57 18.97 17.52
CA THR A 66 -3.12 17.66 16.99
C THR A 66 -4.13 17.06 16.00
N GLY A 67 -5.42 17.12 16.32
CA GLY A 67 -6.46 16.60 15.44
C GLY A 67 -6.61 17.40 14.14
N MET A 68 -6.56 18.74 14.22
CA MET A 68 -6.56 19.62 13.05
C MET A 68 -5.35 19.34 12.14
N LEU A 69 -4.14 19.27 12.72
CA LEU A 69 -2.92 19.02 11.96
C LEU A 69 -2.95 17.68 11.22
N MET A 70 -3.35 16.60 11.90
CA MET A 70 -3.43 15.27 11.28
C MET A 70 -4.51 15.19 10.20
N THR A 71 -5.66 15.84 10.42
CA THR A 71 -6.74 15.91 9.41
C THR A 71 -6.27 16.63 8.15
N ARG A 72 -5.59 17.78 8.30
CA ARG A 72 -5.02 18.53 7.17
C ARG A 72 -3.94 17.75 6.45
N ALA A 73 -3.01 17.14 7.18
CA ALA A 73 -1.94 16.31 6.61
C ALA A 73 -2.52 15.12 5.81
N TYR A 74 -3.59 14.50 6.31
CA TYR A 74 -4.29 13.44 5.59
C TYR A 74 -4.91 13.93 4.27
N HIS A 75 -5.57 15.09 4.27
CA HIS A 75 -6.14 15.67 3.05
C HIS A 75 -5.06 16.09 2.05
N GLU A 76 -3.96 16.67 2.51
CA GLU A 76 -2.82 17.04 1.69
C GLU A 76 -2.19 15.81 1.03
N ALA A 77 -1.93 14.75 1.80
CA ALA A 77 -1.42 13.49 1.27
C ALA A 77 -2.35 12.89 0.21
N LYS A 78 -3.68 12.93 0.44
CA LYS A 78 -4.67 12.46 -0.53
C LYS A 78 -4.63 13.26 -1.84
N ASN A 79 -4.50 14.58 -1.75
CA ASN A 79 -4.42 15.45 -2.92
C ASN A 79 -3.10 15.23 -3.69
N TYR A 80 -1.98 15.13 -2.99
CA TYR A 80 -0.68 14.85 -3.58
C TYR A 80 -0.70 13.52 -4.34
N ILE A 81 -1.15 12.42 -3.72
CA ILE A 81 -1.23 11.11 -4.37
C ILE A 81 -2.11 11.16 -5.61
N LYS A 82 -3.28 11.82 -5.54
CA LYS A 82 -4.17 11.99 -6.69
C LYS A 82 -3.47 12.69 -7.86
N GLN A 83 -2.69 13.74 -7.59
CA GLN A 83 -1.93 14.45 -8.62
C GLN A 83 -0.86 13.55 -9.24
N GLU A 84 -0.08 12.85 -8.43
CA GLU A 84 1.00 11.95 -8.89
C GLU A 84 0.50 10.80 -9.78
N VAL A 85 -0.75 10.34 -9.57
CA VAL A 85 -1.37 9.29 -10.39
C VAL A 85 -2.32 9.83 -11.47
N ASN A 86 -2.34 11.15 -11.69
CA ASN A 86 -3.22 11.83 -12.66
C ASN A 86 -4.72 11.54 -12.46
N ALA A 87 -5.16 11.41 -11.21
CA ALA A 87 -6.57 11.23 -10.88
C ALA A 87 -7.37 12.52 -11.11
N SER A 88 -8.56 12.38 -11.69
CA SER A 88 -9.51 13.46 -11.94
C SER A 88 -10.40 13.77 -10.71
N SER A 89 -11.31 14.73 -10.88
CA SER A 89 -12.36 15.03 -9.88
C SER A 89 -13.33 13.87 -9.68
N GLU A 90 -13.54 13.06 -10.71
CA GLU A 90 -14.46 11.91 -10.70
C GLU A 90 -13.85 10.67 -10.05
N ASP A 91 -12.53 10.65 -9.87
CA ASP A 91 -11.81 9.53 -9.28
C ASP A 91 -11.85 9.57 -7.75
N ILE A 92 -11.97 8.39 -7.13
CA ILE A 92 -11.95 8.25 -5.68
C ILE A 92 -10.65 7.57 -5.26
N LEU A 93 -9.88 8.22 -4.38
CA LEU A 93 -8.75 7.60 -3.69
C LEU A 93 -9.24 6.98 -2.38
N ILE A 94 -9.03 5.66 -2.23
CA ILE A 94 -9.33 4.90 -1.03
C ILE A 94 -8.01 4.36 -0.47
N PHE A 95 -7.64 4.78 0.73
CA PHE A 95 -6.59 4.11 1.48
C PHE A 95 -7.10 2.72 1.90
N SER A 96 -6.35 1.69 1.52
CA SER A 96 -6.58 0.30 1.89
C SER A 96 -5.50 -0.13 2.87
N GLY A 97 -5.79 -1.13 3.71
CA GLY A 97 -4.93 -1.55 4.82
C GLY A 97 -3.53 -2.00 4.40
N SER A 98 -3.31 -3.31 4.36
CA SER A 98 -2.00 -3.92 4.13
C SER A 98 -1.65 -4.09 2.64
N GLY A 99 -1.76 -3.00 1.87
CA GLY A 99 -1.26 -2.94 0.49
C GLY A 99 -2.21 -3.50 -0.58
N MET A 100 -1.64 -4.04 -1.66
CA MET A 100 -2.40 -4.37 -2.88
C MET A 100 -3.39 -5.51 -2.67
N THR A 101 -3.03 -6.54 -1.90
CA THR A 101 -3.91 -7.68 -1.60
C THR A 101 -5.22 -7.23 -0.97
N ASP A 102 -5.15 -6.37 0.05
CA ASP A 102 -6.34 -5.80 0.69
C ASP A 102 -7.11 -4.90 -0.27
N SER A 103 -6.42 -4.12 -1.10
CA SER A 103 -7.03 -3.22 -2.08
C SER A 103 -7.89 -3.96 -3.11
N VAL A 104 -7.35 -5.01 -3.75
CA VAL A 104 -8.11 -5.85 -4.71
C VAL A 104 -9.32 -6.47 -4.02
N ASN A 105 -9.11 -7.05 -2.85
CA ASN A 105 -10.14 -7.70 -2.07
C ASN A 105 -11.27 -6.74 -1.64
N LYS A 106 -10.91 -5.51 -1.25
CA LYS A 106 -11.86 -4.47 -0.87
C LYS A 106 -12.65 -4.00 -2.10
N LEU A 107 -11.99 -3.81 -3.24
CA LEU A 107 -12.64 -3.45 -4.49
C LEU A 107 -13.67 -4.51 -4.92
N GLN A 108 -13.30 -5.80 -4.89
CA GLN A 108 -14.24 -6.90 -5.19
C GLN A 108 -15.49 -6.89 -4.30
N ARG A 109 -15.32 -6.57 -3.00
CA ARG A 109 -16.44 -6.47 -2.05
C ARG A 109 -17.32 -5.25 -2.34
N ILE A 110 -16.72 -4.10 -2.63
CA ILE A 110 -17.45 -2.86 -3.00
C ILE A 110 -18.29 -3.10 -4.26
N MET A 111 -17.76 -3.83 -5.25
CA MET A 111 -18.48 -4.20 -6.47
C MET A 111 -19.51 -5.33 -6.27
N GLY A 112 -19.63 -5.88 -5.06
CA GLY A 112 -20.54 -7.00 -4.76
C GLY A 112 -20.10 -8.36 -5.34
N LEU A 113 -18.89 -8.44 -5.91
CA LEU A 113 -18.36 -9.66 -6.54
C LEU A 113 -17.86 -10.69 -5.54
N ARG A 114 -17.54 -10.25 -4.32
CA ARG A 114 -17.06 -11.11 -3.24
C ARG A 114 -17.92 -10.93 -2.00
N ILE A 115 -18.57 -12.01 -1.58
CA ILE A 115 -19.32 -12.08 -0.32
C ILE A 115 -18.60 -13.01 0.67
N PRO A 116 -18.70 -12.76 1.98
CA PRO A 116 -18.22 -13.73 2.98
C PRO A 116 -18.92 -15.08 2.79
N GLU A 117 -18.17 -16.18 2.86
CA GLU A 117 -18.74 -17.51 2.59
C GLU A 117 -19.83 -17.90 3.59
N ASN A 118 -19.65 -17.55 4.86
CA ASN A 118 -20.66 -17.76 5.91
C ASN A 118 -21.95 -16.98 5.64
N SER A 119 -21.90 -15.92 4.83
CA SER A 119 -23.09 -15.17 4.42
C SER A 119 -23.95 -15.92 3.40
N LYS A 120 -23.41 -16.95 2.71
CA LYS A 120 -24.17 -17.76 1.73
C LYS A 120 -25.40 -18.39 2.36
N ASN A 121 -25.33 -18.84 3.62
CA ASN A 121 -26.46 -19.44 4.33
C ASN A 121 -27.62 -18.46 4.58
N TYR A 122 -27.36 -17.16 4.54
CA TYR A 122 -28.37 -16.11 4.72
C TYR A 122 -28.87 -15.54 3.38
N LEU A 123 -28.24 -15.93 2.27
CA LEU A 123 -28.62 -15.53 0.92
C LEU A 123 -29.35 -16.70 0.28
N GLN A 124 -30.65 -16.55 -0.02
CA GLN A 124 -31.43 -17.60 -0.67
C GLN A 124 -30.94 -17.82 -2.10
N GLY A 125 -30.24 -18.93 -2.35
CA GLY A 125 -29.82 -19.36 -3.70
C GLY A 125 -28.45 -20.05 -3.72
N THR A 126 -28.24 -20.97 -4.67
CA THR A 126 -26.97 -21.69 -4.86
C THR A 126 -25.85 -20.84 -5.47
N HIS A 127 -26.18 -19.63 -5.96
CA HIS A 127 -25.25 -18.73 -6.64
C HIS A 127 -25.51 -17.26 -6.24
N CYS A 128 -24.44 -16.50 -6.03
CA CYS A 128 -24.51 -15.07 -5.71
C CYS A 128 -25.10 -14.22 -6.86
N PHE A 129 -25.13 -14.76 -8.08
CA PHE A 129 -25.63 -14.10 -9.29
C PHE A 129 -26.50 -15.08 -10.09
N ALA A 130 -27.59 -14.58 -10.68
CA ALA A 130 -28.30 -15.30 -11.72
C ALA A 130 -27.36 -15.56 -12.92
N ASP A 131 -27.56 -16.64 -13.67
CA ASP A 131 -26.62 -17.05 -14.72
C ASP A 131 -26.34 -15.96 -15.77
N HIS A 132 -27.37 -15.18 -16.14
CA HIS A 132 -27.27 -14.09 -17.11
C HIS A 132 -26.62 -12.81 -16.54
N LEU A 133 -26.40 -12.75 -15.23
CA LEU A 133 -25.72 -11.64 -14.52
C LEU A 133 -24.34 -12.06 -13.99
N ARG A 134 -23.90 -13.30 -14.27
CA ARG A 134 -22.62 -13.78 -13.78
C ARG A 134 -21.49 -13.02 -14.48
N PRO A 135 -20.64 -12.30 -13.72
CA PRO A 135 -19.54 -11.56 -14.30
C PRO A 135 -18.47 -12.51 -14.81
N ILE A 136 -17.87 -12.16 -15.96
CA ILE A 136 -16.71 -12.85 -16.52
C ILE A 136 -15.49 -11.97 -16.23
N VAL A 137 -14.49 -12.55 -15.56
CA VAL A 137 -13.25 -11.87 -15.22
C VAL A 137 -12.14 -12.40 -16.11
N PHE A 138 -11.48 -11.52 -16.86
CA PHE A 138 -10.32 -11.85 -17.68
C PHE A 138 -9.05 -11.52 -16.90
N VAL A 139 -8.17 -12.52 -16.75
CA VAL A 139 -6.87 -12.38 -16.09
C VAL A 139 -5.78 -12.93 -17.01
N THR A 140 -4.57 -12.38 -16.88
CA THR A 140 -3.41 -12.89 -17.64
C THR A 140 -2.70 -14.02 -16.87
N HIS A 141 -1.76 -14.71 -17.53
CA HIS A 141 -0.98 -15.77 -16.89
C HIS A 141 0.21 -15.24 -16.05
N LEU A 142 0.44 -13.92 -16.05
CA LEU A 142 1.55 -13.25 -15.35
C LEU A 142 1.06 -12.34 -14.21
N GLU A 143 -0.17 -12.54 -13.75
CA GLU A 143 -0.74 -11.78 -12.64
C GLU A 143 -0.02 -12.07 -11.32
N HIS A 144 0.20 -11.03 -10.53
CA HIS A 144 0.65 -11.21 -9.15
C HIS A 144 -0.39 -12.00 -8.34
N HIS A 145 0.08 -12.80 -7.38
CA HIS A 145 -0.80 -13.66 -6.57
C HIS A 145 -1.92 -12.90 -5.88
N SER A 146 -1.67 -11.67 -5.43
CA SER A 146 -2.70 -10.81 -4.81
C SER A 146 -3.92 -10.55 -5.71
N ASN A 147 -3.75 -10.60 -7.03
CA ASN A 147 -4.84 -10.51 -7.99
C ASN A 147 -5.32 -11.92 -8.36
N HIS A 148 -4.43 -12.79 -8.85
CA HIS A 148 -4.81 -14.10 -9.37
C HIS A 148 -5.58 -14.97 -8.38
N THR A 149 -5.03 -15.18 -7.17
CA THR A 149 -5.66 -16.10 -6.20
C THR A 149 -6.93 -15.54 -5.59
N SER A 150 -7.20 -14.25 -5.76
CA SER A 150 -8.41 -13.62 -5.26
C SER A 150 -9.66 -14.06 -6.04
N TRP A 151 -9.49 -14.57 -7.27
CA TRP A 151 -10.57 -15.01 -8.16
C TRP A 151 -10.79 -16.53 -8.19
N LEU A 152 -9.91 -17.31 -7.55
CA LEU A 152 -10.00 -18.76 -7.39
C LEU A 152 -10.76 -19.12 -6.11
#